data_AF-A0A239FF70-F1
#
_entry.id   AF-A0A239FF70-F1
#
_cell.length_a   1.000
_cell.length_b   1.000
_cell.length_c   1.000
_cell.angle_alpha   90.00
_cell.angle_beta   90.00
_cell.angle_gamma   90.00
#
_symmetry.space_group_name_H-M   'P 1'
#
loop_
_entity.id
_entity.type
_entity.pdbx_description
1 polymer ?
#
loop_
_entity_poly.entity_id
_entity_poly.type
_entity_poly.pdbx_seq_one_letter_code
_entity_poly.pdbx_strand_id
1 'polypeptide(L)'
;MKRLPTTLAIGFLFAAIPATAALPPKYQRLAELKAILESSEVQALLPDDQQVDRIEYVRPDLYRVSAGTCFLPVAIVKRPAPAGMVGPRHFDVIPGELDCPAEATE
;
A
#
# COMPACT_ATOMS: atom_id res chain seq x y z
N MET A 1 -3.72 7.44 70.13
CA MET A 1 -3.67 8.63 69.24
C MET A 1 -3.00 8.24 67.93
N LYS A 2 -3.66 8.60 66.82
CA LYS A 2 -3.21 8.64 65.41
C LYS A 2 -2.93 7.33 64.65
N ARG A 3 -3.54 7.28 63.47
CA ARG A 3 -3.66 6.20 62.49
C ARG A 3 -2.75 6.45 61.27
N LEU A 4 -2.38 5.35 60.59
CA LEU A 4 -2.15 5.17 59.13
C LEU A 4 -0.98 5.91 58.45
N PRO A 5 -0.51 5.49 57.24
CA PRO A 5 -0.60 4.17 56.58
C PRO A 5 0.72 3.65 55.98
N THR A 6 0.79 2.33 55.81
CA THR A 6 1.66 1.61 54.88
C THR A 6 1.18 1.86 53.44
N THR A 7 1.99 2.54 52.61
CA THR A 7 1.81 2.52 51.15
C THR A 7 3.18 2.51 50.49
N LEU A 8 3.68 1.31 50.23
CA LEU A 8 4.84 1.09 49.34
C LEU A 8 4.32 1.27 47.91
N ALA A 9 4.72 2.36 47.27
CA ALA A 9 4.33 2.71 45.91
C ALA A 9 4.86 1.67 44.93
N ILE A 10 3.97 0.79 44.44
CA ILE A 10 4.26 -0.10 43.32
C ILE A 10 4.28 0.77 42.07
N GLY A 11 5.48 1.10 41.61
CA GLY A 11 5.72 1.85 40.38
C GLY A 11 5.17 1.09 39.18
N PHE A 12 4.20 1.70 38.50
CA PHE A 12 3.62 1.20 37.27
C PHE A 12 4.66 1.37 36.14
N LEU A 13 5.47 0.33 35.92
CA LEU A 13 6.36 0.25 34.75
C LEU A 13 5.47 -0.02 33.52
N PHE A 14 4.92 1.05 32.93
CA PHE A 14 4.28 0.96 31.62
C PHE A 14 5.34 0.58 30.60
N ALA A 15 5.37 -0.69 30.19
CA ALA A 15 6.09 -1.11 29.00
C ALA A 15 5.56 -0.29 27.82
N ALA A 16 6.39 0.63 27.31
CA ALA A 16 6.07 1.39 26.12
C ALA A 16 6.04 0.43 24.93
N ILE A 17 4.86 -0.11 24.63
CA ILE A 17 4.63 -0.88 23.42
C ILE A 17 4.86 0.10 22.26
N PRO A 18 5.76 -0.18 21.30
CA PRO A 18 5.93 0.69 20.16
C PRO A 18 4.60 0.78 19.43
N ALA A 19 3.99 1.97 19.46
CA ALA A 19 2.81 2.25 18.67
C ALA A 19 3.29 2.26 17.21
N THR A 20 3.08 1.16 16.50
CA THR A 20 3.32 1.12 15.07
C THR A 20 2.33 2.06 14.42
N ALA A 21 2.79 3.23 14.00
CA ALA A 21 2.04 4.14 13.13
C ALA A 21 1.93 3.53 11.72
N ALA A 22 1.29 2.36 11.63
CA ALA A 22 0.86 1.80 10.37
C ALA A 22 -0.33 2.64 9.90
N LEU A 23 -0.30 3.08 8.64
CA LEU A 23 -1.41 3.79 8.03
C LEU A 23 -2.67 2.92 8.13
N PRO A 24 -3.86 3.47 8.47
CA PRO A 24 -5.06 2.64 8.53
C PRO A 24 -5.34 2.01 7.15
N PRO A 25 -5.90 0.78 7.08
CA PRO A 25 -5.97 0.01 5.84
C PRO A 25 -6.59 0.74 4.65
N LYS A 26 -7.59 1.59 4.88
CA LYS A 26 -8.23 2.40 3.82
C LYS A 26 -7.27 3.42 3.20
N TYR A 27 -6.45 4.08 4.01
CA TYR A 27 -5.48 5.06 3.54
C TYR A 27 -4.29 4.38 2.85
N GLN A 28 -3.89 3.18 3.32
CA GLN A 28 -2.84 2.40 2.67
C GLN A 28 -3.26 2.02 1.25
N ARG A 29 -4.51 1.54 1.10
CA ARG A 29 -5.07 1.22 -0.21
C ARG A 29 -5.20 2.44 -1.12
N LEU A 30 -5.58 3.60 -0.58
CA LEU A 30 -5.60 4.85 -1.35
C LEU A 30 -4.20 5.22 -1.85
N ALA A 31 -3.16 5.05 -1.04
CA ALA A 31 -1.78 5.31 -1.44
C ALA A 31 -1.33 4.36 -2.57
N GLU A 32 -1.70 3.09 -2.49
CA GLU A 32 -1.42 2.09 -3.54
C GLU A 32 -2.11 2.46 -4.86
N LEU A 33 -3.40 2.80 -4.84
CA LEU A 33 -4.15 3.21 -6.04
C LEU A 33 -3.55 4.46 -6.70
N LYS A 34 -3.14 5.45 -5.89
CA LYS A 34 -2.44 6.65 -6.40
C LYS A 34 -1.11 6.29 -7.04
N ALA A 35 -0.30 5.46 -6.37
CA ALA A 35 0.99 5.05 -6.90
C ALA A 35 0.85 4.28 -8.23
N ILE A 36 -0.20 3.48 -8.41
CA ILE A 36 -0.49 2.82 -9.69
C ILE A 36 -0.83 3.86 -10.77
N LEU A 37 -1.73 4.81 -10.48
CA LEU A 37 -2.11 5.88 -11.43
C LEU A 37 -0.93 6.77 -11.81
N GLU A 38 -0.01 7.03 -10.88
CA GLU A 38 1.15 7.91 -11.08
C GLU A 38 2.38 7.16 -11.62
N SER A 39 2.32 5.83 -11.79
CA SER A 39 3.45 5.02 -12.24
C SER A 39 3.71 5.21 -13.74
N SER A 40 4.86 5.80 -14.08
CA SER A 40 5.30 5.92 -15.48
C SER A 40 5.53 4.57 -16.15
N GLU A 41 5.92 3.53 -15.40
CA GLU A 41 6.12 2.18 -15.93
C GLU A 41 4.80 1.53 -16.32
N VAL A 42 3.74 1.75 -15.53
CA VAL A 42 2.38 1.31 -15.88
C VAL A 42 1.91 2.03 -17.14
N GLN A 43 2.06 3.36 -17.18
CA GLN A 43 1.62 4.17 -18.33
C GLN A 43 2.38 3.83 -19.62
N ALA A 44 3.68 3.55 -19.54
CA ALA A 44 4.52 3.24 -20.70
C ALA A 44 4.25 1.86 -21.31
N LEU A 45 3.58 0.96 -20.58
CA LEU A 45 3.21 -0.35 -21.10
C LEU A 45 1.89 -0.32 -21.87
N LEU A 46 0.98 0.60 -21.53
CA LEU A 46 -0.31 0.71 -22.21
C LEU A 46 -0.13 1.20 -23.66
N PRO A 47 -1.06 0.86 -24.57
CA PRO A 47 -1.06 1.43 -25.93
C PRO A 47 -1.09 2.96 -25.90
N ASP A 48 -0.41 3.61 -26.86
CA ASP A 48 -0.23 5.07 -26.92
C ASP A 48 -1.55 5.87 -26.95
N ASP A 49 -2.62 5.26 -27.47
CA ASP A 49 -3.96 5.84 -27.57
C ASP A 49 -4.86 5.55 -26.35
N GLN A 50 -4.38 4.75 -25.41
CA GLN A 50 -5.16 4.28 -24.27
C GLN A 50 -4.63 4.82 -22.94
N GLN A 51 -5.55 5.02 -22.01
CA GLN A 51 -5.26 5.49 -20.65
C GLN A 51 -5.93 4.56 -19.65
N VAL A 52 -5.44 4.58 -18.40
CA VAL A 52 -6.07 3.85 -17.31
C VAL A 52 -7.54 4.27 -17.16
N ASP A 53 -8.46 3.35 -17.42
CA ASP A 53 -9.90 3.57 -17.26
C ASP A 53 -10.44 2.97 -15.95
N ARG A 54 -9.79 1.91 -15.46
CA ARG A 54 -10.23 1.18 -14.27
C ARG A 54 -9.04 0.53 -13.57
N ILE A 55 -9.06 0.61 -12.23
CA ILE A 55 -8.16 -0.14 -11.36
C ILE A 55 -9.00 -0.99 -10.41
N GLU A 56 -8.82 -2.31 -10.50
CA GLU A 56 -9.55 -3.28 -9.68
C GLU A 56 -8.61 -3.93 -8.68
N TYR A 57 -9.10 -4.10 -7.45
CA TYR A 57 -8.41 -4.89 -6.46
C TYR A 57 -8.70 -6.37 -6.70
N VAL A 58 -7.65 -7.16 -6.93
CA VAL A 58 -7.78 -8.61 -7.16
C VAL A 58 -7.62 -9.35 -5.83
N ARG A 59 -6.54 -9.05 -5.10
CA ARG A 59 -6.16 -9.67 -3.83
C ARG A 59 -5.07 -8.83 -3.16
N PRO A 60 -4.63 -9.14 -1.92
CA PRO A 60 -3.54 -8.39 -1.30
C PRO A 60 -2.33 -8.28 -2.22
N ASP A 61 -1.82 -7.06 -2.37
CA ASP A 61 -0.66 -6.71 -3.20
C ASP A 61 -0.80 -6.98 -4.69
N LEU A 62 -2.02 -7.18 -5.20
CA LEU A 62 -2.27 -7.35 -6.63
C LEU A 62 -3.52 -6.58 -7.08
N TYR A 63 -3.30 -5.75 -8.09
CA TYR A 63 -4.32 -4.99 -8.79
C TYR A 63 -4.37 -5.40 -10.25
N ARG A 64 -5.53 -5.17 -10.88
CA ARG A 64 -5.69 -5.23 -12.33
C ARG A 64 -5.98 -3.83 -12.82
N VAL A 65 -5.13 -3.33 -13.69
CA VAL A 65 -5.33 -2.09 -14.42
C VAL A 65 -5.95 -2.45 -15.77
N SER A 66 -7.00 -1.74 -16.16
CA SER A 66 -7.58 -1.81 -17.49
C SER A 66 -7.33 -0.50 -18.22
N ALA A 67 -7.15 -0.63 -19.53
CA ALA A 67 -7.18 0.45 -20.49
C ALA A 67 -7.90 -0.11 -21.72
N GLY A 68 -9.12 0.34 -21.97
CA GLY A 68 -9.97 -0.24 -23.01
C GLY A 68 -10.19 -1.73 -22.82
N THR A 69 -9.74 -2.52 -23.80
CA THR A 69 -9.83 -3.98 -23.79
C THR A 69 -8.58 -4.66 -23.23
N CYS A 70 -7.51 -3.91 -22.97
CA CYS A 70 -6.26 -4.44 -22.42
C CYS A 70 -6.33 -4.56 -20.89
N PHE A 71 -5.62 -5.56 -20.37
CA PHE A 71 -5.48 -5.83 -18.94
C PHE A 71 -4.01 -5.91 -18.55
N LEU A 72 -3.64 -5.18 -17.50
CA LEU A 72 -2.30 -5.19 -16.94
C LEU A 72 -2.36 -5.57 -15.46
N PRO A 73 -1.87 -6.74 -15.05
CA PRO A 73 -1.68 -7.05 -13.64
C PRO A 73 -0.57 -6.16 -13.07
N VAL A 74 -0.81 -5.59 -11.89
CA VAL A 74 0.15 -4.69 -11.21
C VAL A 74 0.32 -5.14 -9.77
N ALA A 75 1.57 -5.46 -9.42
CA ALA A 75 1.94 -5.95 -8.09
C ALA A 75 2.47 -4.82 -7.19
N ILE A 76 2.12 -4.86 -5.91
CA ILE A 76 2.65 -3.98 -4.87
C ILE A 76 3.71 -4.73 -4.08
N VAL A 77 4.99 -4.45 -4.35
CA VAL A 77 6.10 -5.17 -3.70
C VAL A 77 6.58 -4.37 -2.50
N LYS A 78 6.56 -4.97 -1.30
CA LYS A 78 7.02 -4.30 -0.08
C LYS A 78 8.51 -3.99 -0.17
N ARG A 79 8.88 -2.75 0.17
CA ARG A 79 10.26 -2.35 0.41
C ARG A 79 10.59 -2.25 1.89
N PRO A 80 11.85 -2.54 2.28
CA PRO A 80 12.32 -2.27 3.63
C PRO A 80 12.20 -0.78 3.96
N ALA A 81 11.69 -0.47 5.15
CA ALA A 81 11.76 0.88 5.69
C ALA A 81 13.17 1.12 6.27
N PRO A 82 13.72 2.35 6.19
CA PRO A 82 14.94 2.71 6.89
C PRO A 82 14.83 2.43 8.40
N ALA A 83 15.94 1.99 9.02
CA ALA A 83 15.96 1.69 10.45
C ALA A 83 15.54 2.91 11.28
N GLY A 84 14.64 2.68 12.25
CA GLY A 84 14.11 3.73 13.12
C GLY A 84 13.00 4.58 12.51
N MET A 85 12.61 4.35 11.24
CA MET A 85 11.47 5.01 10.63
C MET A 85 10.18 4.22 10.87
N VAL A 86 9.19 4.87 11.48
CA VAL A 86 7.82 4.39 11.60
C VAL A 86 6.93 5.21 10.69
N GLY A 87 6.03 4.58 9.93
CA GLY A 87 5.22 5.30 8.97
C GLY A 87 4.47 4.40 7.98
N PRO A 88 3.95 4.99 6.89
CA PRO A 88 3.29 4.24 5.82
C PRO A 88 4.17 3.13 5.28
N ARG A 89 3.55 2.07 4.77
CA ARG A 89 4.30 0.99 4.13
C ARG A 89 5.06 1.57 2.93
N HIS A 90 6.35 1.27 2.84
CA HIS A 90 7.14 1.51 1.65
C HIS A 90 6.93 0.36 0.67
N PHE A 91 6.71 0.67 -0.60
CA PHE A 91 6.50 -0.32 -1.65
C PHE A 91 6.91 0.22 -3.01
N ASP A 92 7.04 -0.69 -3.96
CA ASP A 92 7.18 -0.43 -5.39
C ASP A 92 5.96 -0.95 -6.13
N VAL A 93 5.69 -0.34 -7.29
CA VAL A 93 4.63 -0.74 -8.22
C VAL A 93 5.31 -1.46 -9.38
N ILE A 94 5.07 -2.77 -9.51
CA ILE A 94 5.70 -3.59 -10.54
C ILE A 94 4.63 -4.07 -11.52
N PRO A 95 4.60 -3.56 -12.76
CA PRO A 95 3.68 -4.08 -13.76
C PRO A 95 4.12 -5.48 -14.23
N GLY A 96 3.14 -6.31 -14.54
CA GLY A 96 3.36 -7.61 -15.18
C GLY A 96 3.32 -7.50 -16.71
N GLU A 97 2.92 -8.59 -17.35
CA GLU A 97 2.74 -8.64 -18.81
C GLU A 97 1.38 -8.06 -19.20
N LEU A 98 1.38 -7.16 -20.19
CA LEU A 98 0.15 -6.60 -20.75
C LEU A 98 -0.53 -7.66 -21.61
N ASP A 99 -1.81 -7.91 -21.33
CA ASP A 99 -2.67 -8.78 -22.13
C ASP A 99 -3.70 -7.93 -22.87
N CYS A 100 -3.50 -7.77 -24.18
CA CYS A 100 -4.46 -7.13 -25.07
C CYS A 100 -5.07 -8.22 -25.97
N PRO A 101 -6.41 -8.30 -26.06
CA PRO A 101 -7.04 -9.17 -27.04
C PRO A 101 -6.61 -8.73 -28.45
N ALA A 102 -6.47 -9.69 -29.36
CA ALA A 102 -5.91 -9.49 -30.71
C ALA A 102 -6.66 -8.47 -31.60
N GLU A 103 -7.81 -7.97 -31.17
CA GLU A 103 -8.62 -6.97 -31.87
C GLU A 103 -8.38 -5.53 -31.37
N ALA A 104 -7.42 -5.32 -30.45
CA ALA A 104 -7.13 -4.00 -29.86
C ALA A 104 -6.19 -3.11 -30.69
N THR A 105 -5.80 -3.53 -31.90
CA THR A 105 -5.03 -2.73 -32.86
C THR A 105 -5.93 -2.31 -34.01
N GLU A 106 -6.59 -1.17 -33.90
CA GLU A 106 -7.23 -0.49 -35.04
C GLU A 106 -6.88 1.00 -35.06
#